data_AF-V2YGW5-F1
#
_entry.id   AF-V2YGW5-F1
#
_cell.length_a   1.000
_cell.length_b   1.000
_cell.length_c   1.000
_cell.angle_alpha   90.00
_cell.angle_beta   90.00
_cell.angle_gamma   90.00
#
_symmetry.space_group_name_H-M   'P 1'
#
loop_
_entity.id
_entity.type
_entity.pdbx_description
1 polymer ?
#
loop_
_entity_poly.entity_id
_entity_poly.type
_entity_poly.pdbx_seq_one_letter_code
_entity_poly.pdbx_strand_id
1 'polypeptide(L)'
;MLLALVTTALIGRLSRLFSKFWDTSPPTGPNVSWTVHGLWPNNCDDTFEQFCDPSRAYTNLTSSRGKFDSGFWVSLDGDDESFWEHEWGKHGTYTSTLEPSCLPSGSAIGAEAVIYFQTAVKLFKSLPTYTWLSNQGITPSTSKTFTYPN
;
A
#
# COMPACT_ATOMS: atom_id res chain seq x y z
N MET A 1 1.08 16.16 11.33
CA MET A 1 0.78 14.92 12.09
C MET A 1 0.49 13.81 11.10
N LEU A 2 1.20 12.69 11.19
CA LEU A 2 0.97 11.51 10.36
C LEU A 2 -0.04 10.60 11.07
N LEU A 3 -1.15 10.27 10.42
CA LEU A 3 -2.07 9.24 10.92
C LEU A 3 -2.03 8.04 9.99
N ALA A 4 -1.69 6.87 10.53
CA ALA A 4 -1.76 5.61 9.79
C ALA A 4 -3.04 4.87 10.18
N LEU A 5 -3.83 4.46 9.19
CA LEU A 5 -4.95 3.55 9.39
C LEU A 5 -4.58 2.19 8.82
N VAL A 6 -4.62 1.19 9.69
CA VAL A 6 -4.29 -0.19 9.36
C VAL A 6 -5.58 -0.99 9.27
N THR A 7 -5.79 -1.68 8.16
CA THR A 7 -6.94 -2.56 7.95
C THR A 7 -6.45 -3.93 7.54
N THR A 8 -6.88 -4.98 8.24
CA THR A 8 -6.65 -6.36 7.78
C THR A 8 -7.58 -6.63 6.60
N ALA A 9 -7.00 -6.93 5.45
CA ALA A 9 -7.73 -7.32 4.25
C ALA A 9 -7.48 -8.79 3.96
N LEU A 10 -8.56 -9.54 3.75
CA LEU A 10 -8.49 -10.90 3.21
C LEU A 10 -8.49 -10.79 1.69
N ILE A 11 -7.32 -10.98 1.07
CA ILE A 11 -7.22 -11.16 -0.39
C ILE A 11 -7.06 -12.66 -0.63
N GLY A 12 -8.19 -13.35 -0.84
CA GLY A 12 -8.23 -14.82 -0.91
C GLY A 12 -8.16 -15.47 0.48
N ARG A 13 -7.35 -16.53 0.62
CA ARG A 13 -7.14 -17.26 1.89
C ARG A 13 -5.97 -16.72 2.74
N LEU A 14 -5.33 -15.63 2.31
CA LEU A 14 -4.17 -15.05 2.97
C LEU A 14 -4.56 -13.73 3.64
N SER A 15 -4.23 -13.62 4.94
CA SER A 15 -4.33 -12.37 5.69
C SER A 15 -3.24 -11.42 5.21
N ARG A 16 -3.62 -10.21 4.80
CA ARG A 16 -2.68 -9.14 4.49
C ARG A 16 -3.04 -7.91 5.28
N LEU A 17 -2.03 -7.27 5.85
CA LEU A 17 -2.18 -5.96 6.42
C LEU A 17 -2.17 -4.93 5.29
N PHE A 18 -3.20 -4.10 5.23
CA PHE A 18 -3.23 -2.98 4.29
C PHE A 18 -3.22 -1.68 5.06
N SER A 19 -2.21 -0.85 4.80
CA SER A 19 -1.97 0.38 5.53
C SER A 19 -2.17 1.59 4.64
N LYS A 20 -2.76 2.65 5.21
CA LYS A 20 -3.00 3.92 4.55
C LYS A 20 -2.46 5.07 5.38
N PHE A 21 -2.05 6.14 4.72
CA PHE A 21 -1.63 7.37 5.36
C PHE A 21 -2.64 8.51 5.18
N TRP A 22 -2.69 9.36 6.20
CA TRP A 22 -3.27 10.68 6.16
C TRP A 22 -2.17 11.69 6.53
N ASP A 23 -1.56 12.26 5.49
CA ASP A 23 -0.44 13.19 5.60
C ASP A 23 -0.93 14.63 5.67
N THR A 24 -0.48 15.38 6.68
CA THR A 24 -0.94 16.77 6.89
C THR A 24 0.17 17.81 6.88
N SER A 25 1.44 17.38 7.00
CA SER A 25 2.59 18.29 7.08
C SER A 25 3.90 17.55 6.74
N PRO A 26 4.35 17.55 5.48
CA PRO A 26 3.63 18.10 4.31
C PRO A 26 2.38 17.26 3.98
N PRO A 27 1.34 17.86 3.37
CA PRO A 27 0.24 17.08 2.82
C PRO A 27 0.68 16.36 1.54
N THR A 28 0.22 15.13 1.35
CA THR A 28 0.40 14.35 0.13
C THR A 28 -0.95 13.87 -0.41
N GLY A 29 -1.02 13.60 -1.71
CA GLY A 29 -2.23 13.13 -2.36
C GLY A 29 -3.40 14.13 -2.32
N PRO A 30 -4.62 13.69 -2.67
CA PRO A 30 -5.81 14.54 -2.67
C PRO A 30 -6.28 14.90 -1.25
N ASN A 31 -6.75 16.13 -1.05
CA ASN A 31 -7.27 16.65 0.23
C ASN A 31 -8.51 15.94 0.80
N VAL A 32 -9.16 15.08 -0.01
CA VAL A 32 -10.34 14.28 0.35
C VAL A 32 -10.07 12.78 0.19
N SER A 33 -8.80 12.38 0.27
CA SER A 33 -8.38 10.99 0.13
C SER A 33 -7.25 10.67 1.09
N TRP A 34 -7.24 9.43 1.56
CA TRP A 34 -6.04 8.84 2.13
C TRP A 34 -5.08 8.45 0.99
N THR A 35 -3.86 8.07 1.32
CA THR A 35 -2.89 7.49 0.39
C THR A 35 -2.53 6.07 0.83
N VAL A 36 -2.01 5.27 -0.09
CA VAL A 36 -1.50 3.92 0.17
C VAL A 36 -0.15 4.05 0.86
N HIS A 37 -0.02 3.39 2.00
CA HIS A 37 1.29 3.13 2.59
C HIS A 37 1.84 1.82 2.03
N GLY A 38 1.12 0.71 2.22
CA GLY A 38 1.60 -0.58 1.74
C GLY A 38 0.63 -1.74 1.95
N LEU A 39 1.01 -2.87 1.36
CA LEU A 39 0.29 -4.15 1.44
C LEU A 39 1.24 -5.23 1.94
N TRP A 40 1.09 -5.62 3.20
CA TRP A 40 2.09 -6.44 3.87
C TRP A 40 1.53 -7.84 4.16
N PRO A 41 2.12 -8.90 3.58
CA PRO A 41 1.81 -10.27 3.99
C PRO A 41 2.29 -10.52 5.41
N ASN A 42 1.37 -10.93 6.29
CA ASN A 42 1.68 -11.37 7.65
C ASN A 42 1.34 -12.86 7.80
N ASN A 43 2.01 -13.51 8.75
CA ASN A 43 1.65 -14.84 9.20
C ASN A 43 0.36 -14.79 10.04
N CYS A 44 -0.27 -15.94 10.22
CA CYS A 44 -1.52 -16.05 10.99
C CYS A 44 -1.34 -15.78 12.50
N ASP A 45 -0.10 -15.76 12.99
CA ASP A 45 0.28 -15.45 14.37
C ASP A 45 0.76 -14.00 14.55
N ASP A 46 0.45 -13.13 13.58
CA ASP A 46 0.83 -11.72 13.50
C ASP A 46 2.35 -11.45 13.34
N THR A 47 3.18 -12.49 13.24
CA THR A 47 4.57 -12.33 12.81
C THR A 47 4.65 -12.01 11.32
N PHE A 48 5.79 -11.51 10.86
CA PHE A 48 6.04 -11.24 9.45
C PHE A 48 7.51 -11.49 9.11
N GLU A 49 7.79 -11.76 7.85
CA GLU A 49 9.15 -11.73 7.32
C GLU A 49 9.33 -10.50 6.43
N GLN A 50 10.59 -10.11 6.22
CA GLN A 50 10.97 -8.96 5.40
C GLN A 50 12.18 -9.30 4.56
N PHE A 51 12.28 -8.68 3.38
CA PHE A 51 13.42 -8.82 2.47
C PHE A 51 13.71 -10.28 2.09
N CYS A 52 12.65 -11.05 1.84
CA CYS A 52 12.73 -12.51 1.70
C CYS A 52 13.42 -12.96 0.40
N ASP A 53 13.47 -12.11 -0.61
CA ASP A 53 14.15 -12.42 -1.88
C ASP A 53 14.90 -11.20 -2.46
N PRO A 54 16.20 -11.07 -2.15
CA PRO A 54 17.04 -10.00 -2.69
C PRO A 54 17.20 -10.05 -4.22
N SER A 55 17.00 -11.21 -4.86
CA SER A 55 17.16 -11.34 -6.32
C SER A 55 16.04 -10.64 -7.09
N ARG A 56 14.89 -10.44 -6.42
CA ARG A 56 13.75 -9.67 -6.93
C ARG A 56 13.64 -8.27 -6.33
N ALA A 57 14.61 -7.82 -5.55
CA ALA A 57 14.63 -6.45 -5.04
C ALA A 57 14.99 -5.47 -6.17
N TYR A 58 13.99 -5.15 -7.01
CA TYR A 58 14.16 -4.31 -8.18
C TYR A 58 14.45 -2.88 -7.80
N THR A 59 15.31 -2.28 -8.61
CA THR A 59 15.52 -0.83 -8.66
C THR A 59 14.91 -0.29 -9.96
N ASN A 60 14.46 0.97 -9.97
CA ASN A 60 13.79 1.62 -11.13
C ASN A 60 12.34 1.12 -11.41
N LEU A 61 11.51 1.05 -10.38
CA LEU A 61 10.08 0.78 -10.44
C LEU A 61 9.26 1.92 -11.08
N THR A 62 9.79 3.14 -11.14
CA THR A 62 9.21 4.28 -11.88
C THR A 62 9.05 4.01 -13.36
N SER A 63 9.88 3.13 -13.95
CA SER A 63 9.67 2.59 -15.30
C SER A 63 8.29 1.92 -15.48
N SER A 64 7.66 1.50 -14.39
CA SER A 64 6.33 0.89 -14.33
C SER A 64 5.24 1.81 -13.77
N ARG A 65 5.53 3.09 -13.50
CA ARG A 65 4.57 4.08 -12.96
C ARG A 65 3.26 4.15 -13.76
N GLY A 66 3.34 4.04 -15.09
CA GLY A 66 2.15 4.04 -15.97
C GLY A 66 1.32 2.75 -15.95
N LYS A 67 1.73 1.72 -15.21
CA LYS A 67 1.07 0.41 -15.16
C LYS A 67 0.17 0.24 -13.94
N PHE A 68 0.17 1.17 -12.99
CA PHE A 68 -0.75 1.22 -11.86
C PHE A 68 -1.13 2.69 -11.58
N ASP A 69 -2.21 2.92 -10.83
CA ASP A 69 -2.62 4.29 -10.50
C ASP A 69 -1.76 4.83 -9.34
N SER A 70 -0.57 5.30 -9.69
CA SER A 70 0.46 5.76 -8.75
C SER A 70 0.07 7.03 -7.99
N GLY A 71 -0.96 7.76 -8.42
CA GLY A 71 -1.40 9.00 -7.77
C GLY A 71 -1.91 8.81 -6.33
N PHE A 72 -2.21 7.56 -5.94
CA PHE A 72 -2.60 7.20 -4.58
C PHE A 72 -1.48 6.55 -3.78
N TRP A 73 -0.33 6.22 -4.36
CA TRP A 73 0.79 5.57 -3.68
C TRP A 73 2.02 6.47 -3.76
N VAL A 74 1.98 7.56 -2.99
CA VAL A 74 2.95 8.66 -3.05
C VAL A 74 3.80 8.70 -1.80
N SER A 75 5.06 9.12 -1.94
CA SER A 75 5.97 9.29 -0.80
C SER A 75 5.73 10.60 -0.06
N LEU A 76 5.96 10.60 1.25
CA LEU A 76 5.90 11.78 2.12
C LEU A 76 6.99 12.81 1.79
N ASP A 77 8.17 12.34 1.37
CA ASP A 77 9.34 13.17 1.05
C ASP A 77 9.46 13.52 -0.44
N GLY A 78 8.52 13.04 -1.27
CA GLY A 78 8.51 13.22 -2.72
C GLY A 78 9.36 12.24 -3.51
N ASP A 79 10.07 11.31 -2.85
CA ASP A 79 10.81 10.23 -3.51
C ASP A 79 9.97 8.94 -3.60
N ASP A 80 9.03 8.94 -4.54
CA ASP A 80 8.18 7.78 -4.82
C ASP A 80 8.99 6.54 -5.23
N GLU A 81 10.14 6.69 -5.91
CA GLU A 81 10.94 5.55 -6.38
C GLU A 81 11.47 4.77 -5.19
N SER A 82 12.25 5.44 -4.32
CA SER A 82 12.82 4.82 -3.12
C SER A 82 11.73 4.21 -2.23
N PHE A 83 10.56 4.86 -2.16
CA PHE A 83 9.42 4.32 -1.42
C PHE A 83 8.87 3.04 -2.03
N TRP A 84 8.67 2.98 -3.36
CA TRP A 84 8.20 1.77 -4.04
C TRP A 84 9.22 0.64 -3.98
N GLU A 85 10.52 0.95 -4.12
CA GLU A 85 11.60 -0.03 -3.96
C GLU A 85 11.57 -0.64 -2.57
N HIS A 86 11.38 0.18 -1.53
CA HIS A 86 11.22 -0.28 -0.15
C HIS A 86 10.01 -1.21 -0.01
N GLU A 87 8.82 -0.78 -0.40
CA GLU A 87 7.59 -1.54 -0.21
C GLU A 87 7.62 -2.87 -0.97
N TRP A 88 8.15 -2.88 -2.20
CA TRP A 88 8.31 -4.11 -2.96
C TRP A 88 9.39 -5.02 -2.37
N GLY A 89 10.62 -4.51 -2.21
CA GLY A 89 11.76 -5.32 -1.77
C GLY A 89 11.56 -5.90 -0.37
N LYS A 90 10.97 -5.13 0.54
CA LYS A 90 10.74 -5.53 1.93
C LYS A 90 9.51 -6.41 2.10
N HIS A 91 8.38 -6.07 1.47
CA HIS A 91 7.09 -6.70 1.74
C HIS A 91 6.54 -7.48 0.55
N GLY A 92 6.65 -6.91 -0.65
CA GLY A 92 6.15 -7.53 -1.89
C GLY A 92 6.82 -8.88 -2.20
N THR A 93 8.14 -8.98 -2.04
CA THR A 93 8.93 -10.20 -2.29
C THR A 93 8.51 -11.38 -1.41
N TYR A 94 7.95 -11.14 -0.22
CA TYR A 94 7.43 -12.21 0.65
C TYR A 94 6.07 -12.79 0.18
N THR A 95 5.48 -12.22 -0.87
CA THR A 95 4.19 -12.70 -1.39
C THR A 95 4.36 -13.97 -2.23
N SER A 96 4.13 -15.13 -1.63
CA SER A 96 4.24 -16.45 -2.29
C SER A 96 3.39 -16.61 -3.56
N THR A 97 2.22 -15.96 -3.63
CA THR A 97 1.37 -15.99 -4.84
C THR A 97 1.88 -15.10 -5.99
N LEU A 98 2.96 -14.36 -5.76
CA LEU A 98 3.64 -13.49 -6.72
C LEU A 98 5.06 -13.98 -7.02
N GLU A 99 5.37 -15.24 -6.72
CA GLU A 99 6.57 -15.87 -7.25
C GLU A 99 6.51 -15.93 -8.79
N PRO A 100 7.62 -15.69 -9.51
CA PRO A 100 7.62 -15.70 -10.97
C PRO A 100 7.09 -17.01 -11.59
N SER A 101 7.25 -18.13 -10.90
CA SER A 101 6.73 -19.45 -11.31
C SER A 101 5.20 -19.54 -11.26
N CYS A 102 4.53 -18.66 -10.52
CA CYS A 102 3.08 -18.54 -10.48
C CYS A 102 2.51 -17.67 -11.60
N LEU A 103 3.36 -16.95 -12.35
CA LEU A 103 2.94 -16.12 -13.48
C LEU A 103 2.89 -16.91 -14.79
N PRO A 104 2.10 -16.46 -15.79
CA PRO A 104 2.10 -17.07 -17.11
C PRO A 104 3.51 -17.13 -17.71
N SER A 105 3.82 -18.22 -18.43
CA SER A 105 5.10 -18.37 -19.13
C SER A 105 5.35 -17.20 -20.09
N GLY A 106 6.57 -16.66 -20.07
CA GLY A 106 6.94 -15.48 -20.88
C GLY A 106 6.58 -14.13 -20.25
N SER A 107 6.10 -14.10 -19.00
CA SER A 107 5.92 -12.85 -18.25
C SER A 107 7.23 -12.06 -18.19
N ALA A 108 7.13 -10.74 -18.37
CA ALA A 108 8.29 -9.86 -18.27
C ALA A 108 8.85 -9.87 -16.85
N ILE A 109 10.17 -9.65 -16.72
CA ILE A 109 10.82 -9.44 -15.42
C ILE A 109 10.14 -8.25 -14.72
N GLY A 110 9.77 -8.44 -13.45
CA GLY A 110 9.08 -7.43 -12.64
C GLY A 110 7.57 -7.34 -12.87
N ALA A 111 6.97 -8.24 -13.66
CA ALA A 111 5.52 -8.30 -13.82
C ALA A 111 4.80 -8.54 -12.49
N GLU A 112 5.38 -9.33 -11.60
CA GLU A 112 4.88 -9.60 -10.25
C GLU A 112 4.87 -8.35 -9.37
N ALA A 113 5.87 -7.47 -9.51
CA ALA A 113 5.92 -6.20 -8.79
C ALA A 113 4.80 -5.28 -9.28
N VAL A 114 4.57 -5.22 -10.60
CA VAL A 114 3.44 -4.47 -11.17
C VAL A 114 2.11 -5.00 -10.63
N ILE A 115 1.92 -6.33 -10.57
CA ILE A 115 0.70 -6.94 -10.04
C ILE A 115 0.53 -6.61 -8.55
N TYR A 116 1.61 -6.59 -7.76
CA TYR A 116 1.59 -6.16 -6.36
C TYR A 116 1.06 -4.73 -6.23
N PHE A 117 1.63 -3.78 -6.99
CA PHE A 117 1.20 -2.38 -6.95
C PHE A 117 -0.25 -2.20 -7.38
N GLN A 118 -0.65 -2.85 -8.48
CA GLN A 118 -2.04 -2.87 -8.95
C GLN A 118 -3.00 -3.43 -7.89
N THR A 119 -2.60 -4.50 -7.21
CA THR A 119 -3.42 -5.17 -6.19
C THR A 119 -3.66 -4.24 -4.99
N ALA A 120 -2.62 -3.59 -4.47
CA ALA A 120 -2.79 -2.69 -3.34
C ALA A 120 -3.64 -1.46 -3.72
N VAL A 121 -3.42 -0.88 -4.90
CA VAL A 121 -4.25 0.23 -5.41
C VAL A 121 -5.71 -0.19 -5.62
N LYS A 122 -5.95 -1.40 -6.12
CA LYS A 122 -7.32 -1.94 -6.26
C LYS A 122 -7.99 -2.09 -4.90
N LEU A 123 -7.28 -2.64 -3.91
CA LEU A 123 -7.77 -2.76 -2.55
C LEU A 123 -8.04 -1.38 -1.94
N PHE A 124 -7.12 -0.44 -2.10
CA PHE A 124 -7.28 0.95 -1.67
C PHE A 124 -8.60 1.55 -2.15
N LYS A 125 -8.87 1.47 -3.46
CA LYS A 125 -10.08 2.01 -4.09
C LYS A 125 -11.36 1.34 -3.59
N SER A 126 -11.29 0.08 -3.16
CA SER A 126 -12.45 -0.63 -2.58
C SER A 126 -12.77 -0.21 -1.14
N LEU A 127 -11.87 0.53 -0.49
CA LEU A 127 -11.99 0.95 0.90
C LEU A 127 -12.00 2.50 0.99
N PRO A 128 -13.11 3.18 0.66
CA PRO A 128 -13.20 4.64 0.64
C PRO A 128 -13.24 5.25 2.05
N THR A 129 -12.13 5.15 2.79
CA THR A 129 -12.01 5.53 4.21
C THR A 129 -12.45 6.97 4.48
N TYR A 130 -12.03 7.93 3.64
CA TYR A 130 -12.47 9.32 3.79
C TYR A 130 -14.00 9.43 3.72
N THR A 131 -14.63 8.77 2.75
CA THR A 131 -16.09 8.78 2.60
C THR A 131 -16.78 8.15 3.81
N TRP A 132 -16.28 7.03 4.31
CA TRP A 132 -16.85 6.39 5.50
C TRP A 132 -16.79 7.31 6.73
N LEU A 133 -15.65 7.95 6.98
CA LEU A 133 -15.49 8.91 8.07
C LEU A 133 -16.38 10.14 7.87
N SER A 134 -16.36 10.72 6.67
CA SER A 134 -17.17 11.89 6.33
C SER A 134 -18.67 11.64 6.50
N ASN A 135 -19.15 10.44 6.14
CA ASN A 135 -20.55 10.04 6.33
C ASN A 135 -20.95 9.96 7.81
N GLN A 136 -19.99 9.81 8.73
CA GLN A 136 -20.20 9.88 10.18
C GLN A 136 -19.92 11.29 10.75
N GLY A 137 -19.76 12.31 9.90
CA GLY A 137 -19.43 13.67 10.30
C GLY A 137 -17.98 13.87 10.75
N ILE A 138 -17.11 12.89 10.49
CA ILE A 138 -15.68 12.94 10.80
C ILE A 138 -14.94 13.45 9.56
N THR A 139 -14.70 14.75 9.52
CA THR A 139 -13.93 15.42 8.46
C THR A 139 -12.73 16.14 9.06
N PRO A 140 -11.65 16.38 8.29
CA PRO A 140 -10.51 17.16 8.75
C PRO A 140 -10.93 18.51 9.32
N SER A 141 -10.37 18.87 10.47
CA SER A 141 -10.68 20.12 11.16
C SER A 141 -9.46 20.57 11.98
N THR A 142 -9.27 21.89 12.07
CA THR A 142 -8.25 22.50 12.93
C THR A 142 -8.74 22.74 14.36
N SER A 143 -10.04 22.54 14.63
CA SER A 143 -10.65 22.85 15.94
C SER A 143 -11.46 21.70 16.53
N LYS A 144 -12.03 20.81 15.70
CA LYS A 144 -12.75 19.63 16.19
C LYS A 144 -11.79 18.50 16.51
N THR A 145 -12.07 17.78 17.59
CA THR A 145 -11.41 16.53 17.96
C THR A 145 -12.40 15.38 17.87
N PHE A 146 -11.88 14.15 17.70
CA PHE A 146 -12.67 12.92 17.64
C PHE A 146 -12.04 11.90 18.59
N THR A 147 -12.86 11.01 19.14
CA THR A 147 -12.43 9.97 20.08
C THR A 147 -12.57 8.59 19.45
N TYR A 148 -11.63 7.70 19.74
CA TYR A 148 -11.78 6.27 19.45
C TYR A 148 -12.60 5.62 20.58
N PRO A 149 -13.63 4.81 20.29
CA PRO A 149 -14.36 4.08 21.32
C PRO A 149 -13.45 3.04 21.97
N ASN A 150 -13.40 3.04 23.30
CA ASN A 150 -12.67 2.01 24.07
C ASN A 150 -13.37 0.66 24.01
#